data_AF-A0A0M1J635-F1
#
_entry.id   AF-A0A0M1J635-F1
#
_cell.length_a   1.000
_cell.length_b   1.000
_cell.length_c   1.000
_cell.angle_alpha   90.00
_cell.angle_beta   90.00
_cell.angle_gamma   90.00
#
_symmetry.space_group_name_H-M   'P 1'
#
loop_
_entity.id
_entity.type
_entity.pdbx_description
1 polymer ?
#
loop_
_entity_poly.entity_id
_entity_poly.type
_entity_poly.pdbx_seq_one_letter_code
_entity_poly.pdbx_strand_id
1 'polypeptide(L)' 'MHQIKEQLEKILQAEQIEHETDALWHLAQAADGSMRDALSLTDQAIAFGNNQVTEAGVRSMLGTLTSG' A
#
# COMPACT_ATOMS: atom_id res chain seq x y z
N MET A 1 10.37 -8.91 -0.86
CA MET A 1 9.87 -7.57 -1.21
C MET A 1 9.24 -7.51 -2.61
N HIS A 2 9.93 -7.89 -3.69
CA HIS A 2 9.37 -7.86 -5.06
C HIS A 2 8.04 -8.65 -5.20
N GLN A 3 7.98 -9.85 -4.61
CA GLN A 3 6.77 -10.69 -4.63
C GLN A 3 5.56 -10.02 -3.97
N ILE A 4 5.74 -9.26 -2.88
CA ILE A 4 4.62 -8.59 -2.20
C ILE A 4 4.05 -7.49 -3.09
N LYS A 5 4.93 -6.64 -3.66
CA LYS A 5 4.51 -5.59 -4.59
C LYS A 5 3.69 -6.15 -5.76
N GLU A 6 4.15 -7.25 -6.36
CA GLU A 6 3.43 -7.90 -7.47
C GLU A 6 2.08 -8.47 -7.05
N GLN A 7 1.97 -9.02 -5.83
CA GLN A 7 0.69 -9.48 -5.32
C GLN A 7 -0.28 -8.32 -5.06
N LEU A 8 0.19 -7.23 -4.43
CA LEU A 8 -0.63 -6.04 -4.20
C LEU A 8 -1.12 -5.45 -5.52
N GLU A 9 -0.24 -5.32 -6.51
CA GLU A 9 -0.62 -4.83 -7.85
C GLU A 9 -1.73 -5.68 -8.47
N LYS A 10 -1.61 -7.01 -8.42
CA LYS A 10 -2.65 -7.92 -8.94
C LYS A 10 -3.98 -7.75 -8.22
N ILE A 11 -3.96 -7.58 -6.90
CA ILE A 11 -5.16 -7.41 -6.09
C ILE A 11 -5.85 -6.09 -6.44
N LEU A 12 -5.11 -4.98 -6.45
CA LEU A 12 -5.66 -3.67 -6.77
C LEU A 12 -6.17 -3.59 -8.21
N GLN A 13 -5.49 -4.24 -9.16
CA GLN A 13 -5.99 -4.38 -10.54
C GLN A 13 -7.29 -5.18 -10.59
N ALA A 14 -7.39 -6.29 -9.86
CA ALA A 14 -8.59 -7.12 -9.82
C ALA A 14 -9.79 -6.39 -9.19
N GLU A 15 -9.53 -5.52 -8.20
CA GLU A 15 -10.54 -4.69 -7.54
C GLU A 15 -10.80 -3.36 -8.27
N GLN A 16 -10.13 -3.12 -9.40
CA GLN A 16 -10.20 -1.88 -10.18
C GLN A 16 -9.89 -0.62 -9.36
N ILE A 17 -8.95 -0.73 -8.43
CA ILE A 17 -8.48 0.39 -7.60
C ILE A 17 -7.32 1.07 -8.31
N GLU A 18 -7.43 2.39 -8.49
CA GLU A 18 -6.35 3.21 -9.04
C GLU A 18 -5.16 3.22 -8.08
N HIS A 19 -3.96 2.97 -8.62
CA HIS A 19 -2.75 2.87 -7.80
C HIS A 19 -1.50 3.31 -8.55
N GLU A 20 -0.53 3.81 -7.81
CA GLU A 20 0.80 4.15 -8.31
C GLU A 20 1.81 3.07 -7.91
N THR A 21 2.71 2.71 -8.82
CA THR A 21 3.70 1.66 -8.58
C THR A 21 4.61 1.96 -7.38
N ASP A 22 5.00 3.23 -7.20
CA ASP A 22 5.83 3.67 -6.07
C ASP A 22 5.12 3.53 -4.72
N ALA A 23 3.80 3.73 -4.70
CA ALA A 23 2.97 3.51 -3.51
C ALA A 23 3.04 2.05 -3.02
N LEU A 24 2.97 1.09 -3.95
CA LEU A 24 3.09 -0.34 -3.63
C LEU A 24 4.48 -0.71 -3.11
N TRP A 25 5.51 -0.02 -3.58
CA TRP A 25 6.86 -0.22 -3.09
C TRP A 25 6.99 0.20 -1.62
N HIS A 26 6.43 1.36 -1.26
CA HIS A 26 6.39 1.84 0.11
C HIS A 26 5.58 0.92 1.04
N LEU A 27 4.43 0.42 0.58
CA LEU A 27 3.61 -0.54 1.34
C LEU A 27 4.36 -1.86 1.58
N ALA A 28 5.00 -2.40 0.54
CA ALA A 28 5.79 -3.63 0.65
C ALA A 28 7.02 -3.46 1.58
N GLN A 29 7.61 -2.26 1.62
CA GLN A 29 8.71 -1.93 2.53
C GLN A 29 8.25 -1.82 3.98
N ALA A 30 7.12 -1.14 4.22
CA ALA A 30 6.56 -0.96 5.56
C ALA A 30 6.03 -2.27 6.16
N ALA A 31 5.62 -3.21 5.30
CA ALA A 31 5.18 -4.54 5.71
C ALA A 31 6.31 -5.50 6.12
N ASP A 32 7.58 -5.11 5.99
CA ASP A 32 8.76 -5.89 6.40
C ASP A 32 8.75 -7.37 5.96
N GLY A 33 8.27 -7.65 4.74
CA GLY A 33 8.21 -9.00 4.19
C GLY A 33 6.99 -9.84 4.60
N SER A 34 6.07 -9.30 5.39
CA SER A 34 4.81 -9.94 5.77
C SER A 34 3.69 -9.59 4.79
N MET A 35 3.13 -10.60 4.10
CA MET A 35 1.99 -10.37 3.20
C MET A 35 0.74 -9.91 3.96
N ARG A 36 0.56 -10.36 5.21
CA ARG A 36 -0.57 -9.93 6.04
C ARG A 36 -0.52 -8.44 6.35
N ASP A 37 0.66 -7.96 6.75
CA ASP A 37 0.85 -6.54 7.07
C ASP A 37 0.73 -5.69 5.80
N ALA A 38 1.25 -6.19 4.68
CA ALA A 38 1.10 -5.55 3.37
C ALA A 38 -0.37 -5.36 2.98
N LEU A 39 -1.21 -6.39 3.15
CA LEU A 39 -2.65 -6.28 2.89
C LEU A 39 -3.32 -5.28 3.83
N SER A 40 -3.06 -5.36 5.13
CA SER A 40 -3.64 -4.44 6.10
C SER A 40 -3.22 -2.97 5.87
N LEU A 41 -1.98 -2.72 5.46
CA LEU A 41 -1.51 -1.38 5.09
C LEU A 41 -2.15 -0.91 3.78
N THR A 42 -2.38 -1.82 2.83
CA THR A 42 -3.06 -1.51 1.57
C THR A 42 -4.50 -1.10 1.81
N ASP A 43 -5.24 -1.83 2.64
CA ASP A 43 -6.61 -1.47 3.06
C ASP A 43 -6.66 -0.08 3.70
N GLN A 44 -5.71 0.24 4.58
CA GLN A 44 -5.60 1.57 5.18
C GLN A 44 -5.31 2.65 4.13
N ALA A 45 -4.44 2.36 3.15
CA ALA A 45 -4.12 3.30 2.09
C ALA A 45 -5.33 3.59 1.19
N ILE A 46 -6.13 2.56 0.87
CA ILE A 46 -7.38 2.68 0.12
C ILE A 46 -8.38 3.56 0.90
N ALA A 47 -8.54 3.30 2.20
CA ALA A 47 -9.44 4.08 3.05
C ALA A 47 -8.98 5.54 3.19
N PHE A 48 -7.68 5.78 3.29
CA PHE A 48 -7.09 7.12 3.39
C PHE A 48 -7.18 7.90 2.07
N GLY A 49 -6.95 7.23 0.95
CA GLY A 49 -6.91 7.81 -0.39
C GLY A 49 -8.25 7.85 -1.13
N ASN A 50 -9.37 7.60 -0.44
CA ASN A 50 -10.71 7.59 -1.02
C ASN A 50 -10.82 6.68 -2.26
N ASN A 51 -10.46 5.41 -2.09
CA ASN A 51 -10.48 4.38 -3.12
C ASN A 51 -9.40 4.51 -4.20
N GLN A 52 -8.28 5.18 -3.86
CA GLN A 52 -7.06 5.28 -4.68
C GLN A 52 -5.82 5.09 -3.79
N VAL A 53 -4.76 4.53 -4.36
CA VAL A 53 -3.48 4.27 -3.66
C VAL A 53 -2.35 5.05 -4.32
N THR A 54 -2.15 6.29 -3.87
CA THR A 54 -1.10 7.19 -4.38
C THR A 54 0.14 7.18 -3.48
N GLU A 55 1.31 7.49 -4.05
CA GLU A 55 2.58 7.57 -3.32
C GLU A 55 2.48 8.60 -2.20
N ALA A 56 1.96 9.79 -2.51
CA ALA A 56 1.80 10.87 -1.54
C ALA A 56 0.85 10.48 -0.39
N GLY A 57 -0.25 9.79 -0.70
CA GLY A 57 -1.20 9.29 0.30
C GLY A 57 -0.56 8.23 1.21
N VAL A 58 0.10 7.23 0.61
CA VAL A 58 0.80 6.18 1.36
C VAL A 58 1.89 6.75 2.25
N ARG A 59 2.72 7.67 1.75
CA ARG A 59 3.80 8.30 2.54
C ARG A 59 3.26 9.10 3.70
N SER A 60 2.17 9.83 3.50
CA SER A 60 1.49 10.58 4.57
C SER A 60 0.95 9.63 5.63
N MET A 61 0.22 8.59 5.22
CA MET A 61 -0.33 7.57 6.11
C MET A 61 0.75 6.87 6.93
N LEU A 62 1.81 6.35 6.28
CA LEU A 62 2.93 5.69 6.97
C LEU A 62 3.68 6.65 7.90
N GLY A 63 3.81 7.91 7.51
CA GLY A 63 4.40 8.97 8.34
C GLY A 63 3.63 9.19 9.65
N THR A 64 2.30 9.09 9.63
CA THR A 64 1.47 9.19 10.85
C THR A 64 1.61 7.97 11.77
N LEU A 65 1.88 6.78 11.22
CA LEU A 65 2.06 5.54 12.00
C LEU A 65 3.39 5.49 12.75
N THR A 66 4.47 6.03 12.16
CA THR A 66 5.82 6.01 12.76
C THR A 66 6.12 7.19 13.69
N SER A 67 5.30 8.24 13.68
CA SER A 67 5.55 9.48 14.43
C SER A 67 4.78 9.54 15.75
N GLY A 68 4.19 8.42 16.19
CA GLY A 68 3.43 8.28 17.44
C GLY A 68 4.15 7.48 18.51
#